data_AF-A0A1Z4NHH0-F1
#
_entry.id   AF-A0A1Z4NHH0-F1
#
_cell.length_a   1.000
_cell.length_b   1.000
_cell.length_c   1.000
_cell.angle_alpha   90.00
_cell.angle_beta   90.00
_cell.angle_gamma   90.00
#
_symmetry.space_group_name_H-M   'P 1'
#
loop_
_entity.id
_entity.type
_entity.pdbx_description
1 polymer ?
#
loop_
_entity_poly.entity_id
_entity_poly.type
_entity_poly.pdbx_seq_one_letter_code
_entity_poly.pdbx_strand_id
1 'polypeptide(L)'
;MLGWAKRQDFQTDHRVLNRAKWSSRRLGEILLRQLVTVFAPTGTLVMGLDETIERRWGQRIAARGIYRDPVRSSHEHVVKASGLRWISLMLLVPIR
;
A
#
# COMPACT_ATOMS: atom_id res chain seq x y z
N MET A 1 -9.08 -4.45 -8.95
CA MET A 1 -8.84 -5.89 -8.73
C MET A 1 -9.02 -6.57 -10.09
N LEU A 2 -7.93 -6.76 -10.83
CA LEU A 2 -7.96 -7.53 -12.07
C LEU A 2 -8.05 -9.03 -11.74
N GLY A 3 -8.99 -9.75 -12.36
CA GLY A 3 -8.71 -11.12 -12.84
C GLY A 3 -9.07 -12.34 -11.99
N TRP A 4 -9.60 -12.21 -10.77
CA TRP A 4 -9.85 -13.38 -9.90
C TRP A 4 -11.32 -13.86 -9.88
N ALA A 5 -12.24 -13.13 -10.51
CA ALA A 5 -13.69 -13.42 -10.47
C ALA A 5 -14.08 -14.77 -11.11
N LYS A 6 -13.19 -15.40 -11.87
CA LYS A 6 -13.43 -16.68 -12.55
C LYS A 6 -12.94 -17.91 -11.77
N ARG A 7 -12.27 -17.74 -10.63
CA ARG A 7 -11.83 -18.87 -9.81
C ARG A 7 -12.94 -19.31 -8.85
N GLN A 8 -13.06 -20.62 -8.64
CA GLN A 8 -14.09 -21.24 -7.82
C GLN A 8 -13.99 -20.87 -6.32
N ASP A 9 -12.81 -20.42 -5.88
CA ASP A 9 -12.48 -19.99 -4.52
C ASP A 9 -12.70 -18.48 -4.27
N PHE A 10 -13.06 -17.70 -5.29
CA PHE A 10 -13.24 -16.26 -5.21
C PHE A 10 -14.23 -15.84 -4.11
N GLN A 11 -15.29 -16.64 -3.90
CA GLN A 11 -16.26 -16.40 -2.85
C GLN A 11 -15.66 -16.58 -1.45
N THR A 12 -14.73 -17.53 -1.27
CA THR A 12 -14.02 -17.77 -0.01
C THR A 12 -13.10 -16.60 0.30
N ASP A 13 -12.31 -16.15 -0.67
CA ASP A 13 -11.42 -15.00 -0.52
C ASP A 13 -12.18 -13.73 -0.14
N HIS A 14 -13.29 -13.45 -0.85
CA HIS A 14 -14.16 -12.33 -0.52
C HIS A 14 -14.76 -12.45 0.88
N ARG A 15 -15.14 -13.66 1.31
CA ARG A 15 -15.69 -13.87 2.65
C ARG A 15 -14.65 -13.64 3.73
N VAL A 16 -13.42 -14.10 3.51
CA VAL A 16 -12.27 -13.88 4.41
C VAL A 16 -11.95 -12.39 4.51
N LEU A 17 -11.88 -11.67 3.39
CA LEU A 17 -11.58 -10.24 3.37
C LEU A 17 -12.71 -9.36 3.93
N ASN A 18 -13.96 -9.76 3.75
CA ASN A 18 -15.11 -8.94 4.15
C ASN A 18 -15.60 -9.24 5.58
N ARG A 19 -15.52 -10.49 6.05
CA ARG A 19 -16.13 -10.90 7.34
C ARG A 19 -15.16 -11.09 8.49
N ALA A 20 -13.89 -11.37 8.24
CA ALA A 20 -12.95 -11.52 9.34
C ALA A 20 -12.55 -10.15 9.92
N LYS A 21 -12.44 -10.08 11.24
CA LYS A 21 -11.97 -8.89 11.95
C LYS A 21 -10.46 -8.82 11.87
N TRP A 22 -9.94 -8.21 10.82
CA TRP A 22 -8.50 -8.00 10.64
C TRP A 22 -8.04 -6.74 11.36
N SER A 23 -6.83 -6.80 11.93
CA SER A 23 -6.08 -5.60 12.28
C SER A 23 -4.98 -5.40 11.24
N SER A 24 -5.14 -4.42 10.35
CA SER A 24 -4.12 -4.09 9.35
C SER A 24 -2.77 -3.78 9.99
N ARG A 25 -2.78 -3.16 11.18
CA ARG A 25 -1.57 -2.89 11.97
C ARG A 25 -0.88 -4.19 12.40
N ARG A 26 -1.63 -5.17 12.90
CA ARG A 26 -1.06 -6.45 13.34
C ARG A 26 -0.49 -7.26 12.17
N LEU A 27 -1.20 -7.26 11.04
CA LEU A 27 -0.70 -7.88 9.80
C LEU A 27 0.59 -7.22 9.33
N GLY A 28 0.64 -5.89 9.32
CA GLY A 28 1.84 -5.13 8.98
C GLY A 28 3.02 -5.46 9.91
N GLU A 29 2.79 -5.59 11.22
CA GLU A 29 3.84 -5.97 12.17
C GLU A 29 4.40 -7.37 11.88
N ILE A 30 3.53 -8.35 11.62
CA ILE A 30 3.95 -9.72 11.30
C ILE A 30 4.79 -9.73 10.02
N LEU A 31 4.31 -9.08 8.96
CA LEU A 31 5.02 -8.99 7.69
C LEU A 31 6.37 -8.30 7.84
N LEU A 32 6.43 -7.17 8.54
CA LEU A 32 7.68 -6.43 8.76
C LEU A 32 8.71 -7.29 9.50
N ARG A 33 8.29 -8.00 10.56
CA ARG A 33 9.18 -8.91 11.31
C ARG A 33 9.75 -10.00 10.39
N GLN A 34 8.92 -10.57 9.52
CA GLN A 34 9.36 -11.59 8.56
C GLN A 34 10.36 -11.00 7.56
N LEU A 35 10.09 -9.82 6.99
CA LEU A 35 10.99 -9.16 6.05
C LEU A 35 12.36 -8.85 6.70
N VAL A 36 12.36 -8.30 7.91
CA VAL A 36 13.61 -8.02 8.64
C VAL A 36 14.37 -9.31 8.94
N THR A 37 13.69 -10.34 9.45
CA THR A 37 14.33 -11.63 9.77
C THR A 37 14.98 -12.27 8.55
N VAL A 38 14.35 -12.19 7.39
CA VAL A 38 14.82 -12.83 6.15
C VAL A 38 15.90 -12.00 5.46
N PHE A 39 15.71 -10.69 5.35
CA PHE A 39 16.53 -9.85 4.47
C PHE A 39 17.53 -8.94 5.19
N ALA A 40 17.31 -8.64 6.47
CA ALA A 40 18.17 -7.79 7.27
C ALA A 40 18.29 -8.30 8.72
N PRO A 41 18.74 -9.56 8.94
CA PRO A 41 18.76 -10.17 10.26
C PRO A 41 19.73 -9.49 11.24
N THR A 42 20.73 -8.79 10.70
CA THR A 42 21.73 -8.05 11.46
C THR A 42 22.07 -6.73 10.77
N GLY A 43 22.65 -5.80 11.53
CA GLY A 43 23.09 -4.50 11.02
C GLY A 43 22.00 -3.44 11.00
N THR A 44 22.27 -2.35 10.28
CA THR A 44 21.38 -1.18 10.23
C THR A 44 20.20 -1.42 9.30
N LEU A 45 19.00 -1.19 9.79
CA LEU A 45 17.79 -1.19 8.95
C LEU A 45 17.67 0.15 8.24
N VAL A 46 17.66 0.12 6.91
CA VAL A 46 17.41 1.29 6.08
C VAL A 46 15.98 1.22 5.57
N MET A 47 15.20 2.26 5.86
CA MET A 47 13.80 2.33 5.46
C MET A 47 13.60 3.49 4.48
N GLY A 48 13.01 3.19 3.31
CA GLY A 48 12.52 4.19 2.37
C GLY A 48 11.09 4.59 2.70
N LEU A 49 10.77 5.87 2.51
CA LEU A 49 9.41 6.39 2.56
C LEU A 49 9.02 6.86 1.16
N ASP A 50 7.85 6.43 0.72
CA ASP A 50 7.28 6.91 -0.53
C ASP A 50 5.78 7.19 -0.37
N GLU A 51 5.30 8.23 -1.04
CA GLU A 51 3.89 8.58 -1.07
C GLU A 51 3.26 8.12 -2.38
N THR A 52 2.14 7.39 -2.30
CA THR A 52 1.37 7.01 -3.49
C THR A 52 -0.08 7.47 -3.37
N ILE A 53 -0.66 7.86 -4.50
CA ILE A 53 -2.05 8.32 -4.56
C ILE A 53 -2.90 7.22 -5.19
N GLU A 54 -3.77 6.61 -4.38
CA GLU A 54 -4.80 5.71 -4.91
C GLU A 54 -6.00 6.52 -5.39
N ARG A 55 -6.23 6.47 -6.71
CA ARG A 55 -7.35 7.15 -7.37
C ARG A 55 -8.65 6.34 -7.24
N ARG A 56 -9.14 6.21 -5.99
CA ARG A 56 -10.43 5.56 -5.67
C ARG A 56 -11.47 6.55 -5.17
N TRP A 57 -12.70 6.35 -5.61
CA TRP A 57 -13.87 7.13 -5.20
C TRP A 57 -14.96 6.22 -4.60
N GLY A 58 -15.70 6.74 -3.63
CA GLY A 58 -16.83 6.05 -3.01
C GLY A 58 -17.30 6.74 -1.73
N GLN A 59 -18.59 6.59 -1.39
CA GLN A 59 -19.19 7.23 -0.21
C GLN A 59 -18.53 6.81 1.12
N ARG A 60 -17.91 5.62 1.16
CA ARG A 60 -17.20 5.11 2.35
C ARG A 60 -15.75 5.61 2.47
N ILE A 61 -15.27 6.42 1.52
CA ILE A 61 -13.89 6.91 1.49
C ILE A 61 -13.85 8.34 2.03
N ALA A 62 -13.93 8.47 3.35
CA ALA A 62 -13.95 9.77 4.04
C ALA A 62 -12.60 10.51 3.96
N ALA A 63 -11.48 9.78 3.97
CA ALA A 63 -10.13 10.36 3.95
C ALA A 63 -9.67 10.86 2.56
N ARG A 64 -10.59 10.99 1.60
CA ARG A 64 -10.27 11.47 0.25
C ARG A 64 -9.86 12.94 0.31
N GLY A 65 -8.74 13.26 -0.33
CA GLY A 65 -8.22 14.62 -0.43
C GLY A 65 -7.77 14.95 -1.85
N ILE A 66 -7.37 16.21 -2.04
CA ILE A 66 -6.74 16.70 -3.27
C ILE A 66 -5.25 16.87 -2.97
N TYR A 67 -4.41 16.17 -3.72
CA TYR A 67 -2.96 16.12 -3.53
C TYR A 67 -2.23 16.51 -4.81
N ARG A 68 -0.94 16.84 -4.71
CA ARG A 68 -0.08 17.04 -5.88
C ARG A 68 0.12 15.70 -6.61
N ASP A 69 -0.16 15.68 -7.90
CA ASP A 69 0.02 14.51 -8.76
C ASP A 69 1.51 14.31 -9.08
N PRO A 70 2.10 13.12 -8.84
CA PRO A 70 3.51 12.84 -9.15
C PRO A 70 3.85 12.84 -10.65
N VAL A 71 2.87 13.06 -11.53
CA VAL A 71 2.97 12.94 -13.00
C VAL A 71 3.84 13.99 -13.73
N ARG A 72 4.47 15.00 -13.08
CA ARG A 72 5.07 16.12 -13.84
C ARG A 72 6.59 16.26 -13.82
N SER A 73 7.14 16.18 -15.03
CA SER A 73 8.49 16.52 -15.50
C SER A 73 8.67 18.00 -15.91
N SER A 74 7.92 18.95 -15.33
CA SER A 74 8.16 20.38 -15.60
C SER A 74 7.73 21.25 -14.42
N HIS A 75 8.67 22.06 -13.92
CA HIS A 75 8.55 22.91 -12.72
C HIS A 75 7.41 23.94 -12.80
N GLU A 76 6.88 24.23 -13.99
CA GLU A 76 5.96 25.36 -14.22
C GLU A 76 4.48 25.06 -14.00
N HIS A 77 4.02 23.79 -13.96
CA HIS A 77 2.66 23.57 -13.47
C HIS A 77 2.52 22.41 -12.51
N VAL A 78 1.71 22.62 -11.50
CA VAL A 78 1.41 21.61 -10.48
C VAL A 78 0.05 21.01 -10.82
N VAL A 79 0.06 19.76 -11.29
CA VAL A 79 -1.18 18.99 -11.46
C VAL A 79 -1.61 18.46 -10.10
N LYS A 80 -2.91 18.52 -9.83
CA LYS A 80 -3.50 17.97 -8.60
C LYS A 80 -4.34 16.77 -8.95
N ALA A 81 -4.30 15.74 -8.10
CA ALA A 81 -5.13 14.55 -8.21
C ALA A 81 -5.98 14.39 -6.95
N SER A 82 -7.25 14.02 -7.13
CA SER A 82 -8.12 13.60 -6.03
C SER A 82 -7.92 12.12 -5.76
N GLY A 83 -7.74 11.74 -4.50
CA GLY A 83 -7.58 10.33 -4.12
C GLY A 83 -7.34 10.12 -2.64
N LEU A 84 -6.95 8.89 -2.29
CA LEU A 84 -6.38 8.57 -0.99
C LEU A 84 -4.86 8.69 -1.10
N ARG A 85 -4.24 9.42 -0.17
CA ARG A 85 -2.78 9.43 -0.04
C ARG A 85 -2.37 8.30 0.89
N TRP A 86 -1.54 7.40 0.39
CA TRP A 86 -0.91 6.34 1.15
C TRP A 86 0.56 6.66 1.32
N ILE A 87 1.08 6.36 2.51
CA ILE A 87 2.52 6.38 2.78
C ILE A 87 2.96 4.93 2.88
N SER A 88 3.94 4.56 2.06
CA SER A 88 4.58 3.24 2.09
C SER A 88 5.91 3.34 2.84
N LEU A 89 6.17 2.34 3.68
CA LEU A 89 7.45 2.13 4.34
C LEU A 89 8.12 0.89 3.72
N MET A 90 9.29 1.08 3.12
CA MET A 90 9.99 0.04 2.36
C MET A 90 11.30 -0.35 3.06
N LEU A 91 11.50 -1.64 3.33
CA LEU A 91 12.79 -2.14 3.81
C LEU A 91 13.77 -2.19 2.63
N LEU A 92 14.82 -1.38 2.67
CA LEU A 92 15.86 -1.37 1.65
C LEU A 92 16.95 -2.38 2.03
N VAL A 93 17.17 -3.36 1.16
CA VAL A 93 18.18 -4.41 1.34
C VAL A 93 19.10 -4.50 0.13
N PRO A 94 20.40 -4.77 0.32
CA PRO A 94 21.30 -5.01 -0.80
C PRO A 94 20.85 -6.24 -1.60
N ILE A 95 20.83 -6.11 -2.92
CA ILE A 95 20.67 -7.25 -3.83
C ILE A 95 22.06 -7.89 -3.97
N ARG A 96 22.16 -9.19 -3.70
CA ARG A 96 23.38 -9.98 -3.94
C ARG A 96 23.33 -10.61 -5.32
#